data_AF-A0A2G5L0I7-F1
#
_entry.id   AF-A0A2G5L0I7-F1
#
_cell.length_a   1.000
_cell.length_b   1.000
_cell.length_c   1.000
_cell.angle_alpha   90.00
_cell.angle_beta   90.00
_cell.angle_gamma   90.00
#
_symmetry.space_group_name_H-M   'P 1'
#
loop_
_entity.id
_entity.type
_entity.pdbx_description
1 polymer ?
#
loop_
_entity_poly.entity_id
_entity_poly.type
_entity_poly.pdbx_seq_one_letter_code
_entity_poly.pdbx_strand_id
1 'polypeptide(L)'
;MLNISYFKTVFFNDREWETTTVDTTLSEYPQFKRDLKRFSETNDQLNLRVLVQQWQHTAQLLNQDDLWYLLEQFQTSEEMTSADLDRWTHLVLNELEIIIGEFQFCRIAS
;
A
#
# COMPACT_ATOMS: atom_id res chain seq x y z
N MET A 1 -16.91 -9.63 -4.94
CA MET A 1 -15.43 -9.60 -4.85
C MET A 1 -14.87 -9.81 -6.25
N LEU A 2 -14.13 -8.83 -6.77
CA LEU A 2 -13.44 -8.96 -8.06
C LEU A 2 -12.27 -9.94 -7.88
N ASN A 3 -12.19 -10.94 -8.74
CA ASN A 3 -11.13 -11.94 -8.72
C ASN A 3 -9.86 -11.33 -9.31
N ILE A 4 -8.85 -11.06 -8.48
CA ILE A 4 -7.61 -10.41 -8.91
C ILE A 4 -6.80 -11.30 -9.87
N SER A 5 -6.95 -12.62 -9.77
CA SER A 5 -6.40 -13.57 -10.75
C SER A 5 -7.07 -13.44 -12.13
N TYR A 6 -8.36 -13.07 -12.17
CA TYR A 6 -9.07 -12.74 -13.41
C TYR A 6 -8.59 -11.40 -13.98
N PHE A 7 -8.30 -10.39 -13.14
CA PHE A 7 -7.72 -9.12 -13.60
C PHE A 7 -6.34 -9.30 -14.23
N LYS A 8 -5.44 -10.05 -13.57
CA LYS A 8 -4.11 -10.33 -14.13
C LYS A 8 -4.18 -11.12 -15.44
N THR A 9 -5.17 -12.00 -15.62
CA THR A 9 -5.37 -12.71 -16.91
C THR A 9 -5.98 -11.83 -18.00
N VAL A 10 -6.81 -10.83 -17.65
CA VAL A 10 -7.44 -9.93 -18.62
C VAL A 10 -6.46 -8.84 -19.11
N PHE A 11 -5.57 -8.34 -18.25
CA PHE A 11 -4.64 -7.24 -18.55
C PHE A 11 -3.18 -7.69 -18.64
N PHE A 12 -2.91 -8.98 -18.87
CA PHE A 12 -1.58 -9.63 -18.77
C PHE A 12 -0.45 -9.04 -19.66
N ASN A 13 -0.69 -7.97 -20.40
CA ASN A 13 0.32 -7.25 -21.20
C ASN A 13 -0.07 -5.78 -21.46
N ASP A 14 -1.00 -5.21 -20.70
CA ASP A 14 -1.44 -3.83 -20.90
C ASP A 14 -0.52 -2.86 -20.16
N ARG A 15 0.55 -2.44 -20.85
CA ARG A 15 1.51 -1.43 -20.35
C ARG A 15 0.82 -0.12 -19.94
N GLU A 16 -0.29 0.25 -20.57
CA GLU A 16 -1.02 1.48 -20.26
C GLU A 16 -1.68 1.36 -18.89
N TRP A 17 -2.23 0.17 -18.58
CA TRP A 17 -2.82 -0.12 -17.27
C TRP A 17 -1.77 -0.15 -16.16
N GLU A 18 -0.63 -0.80 -16.37
CA GLU A 18 0.49 -0.80 -15.40
C GLU A 18 0.98 0.63 -15.12
N THR A 19 1.18 1.42 -16.17
CA THR A 19 1.59 2.82 -16.05
C THR A 19 0.55 3.62 -15.27
N THR A 20 -0.73 3.54 -15.64
CA THR A 20 -1.82 4.26 -14.96
C THR A 20 -1.92 3.87 -13.48
N THR A 21 -1.72 2.59 -13.15
CA THR A 21 -1.74 2.10 -11.77
C THR A 21 -0.57 2.65 -10.96
N VAL A 22 0.64 2.64 -11.53
CA VAL A 22 1.83 3.25 -10.91
C VAL A 22 1.63 4.75 -10.70
N ASP A 23 1.09 5.46 -11.69
CA ASP A 23 0.83 6.89 -11.65
C ASP A 23 -0.14 7.28 -10.54
N THR A 24 -1.23 6.51 -10.47
CA THR A 24 -2.27 6.70 -9.47
C THR A 24 -1.67 6.45 -8.09
N THR A 25 -0.90 5.37 -7.92
CA THR A 25 -0.21 5.04 -6.67
C THR A 25 0.76 6.14 -6.24
N LEU A 26 1.57 6.66 -7.16
CA LEU A 26 2.48 7.78 -6.89
C LEU A 26 1.73 9.05 -6.46
N SER A 27 0.56 9.31 -7.04
CA SER A 27 -0.27 10.48 -6.71
C SER A 27 -1.00 10.35 -5.37
N GLU A 28 -1.41 9.13 -5.00
CA GLU A 28 -2.17 8.85 -3.78
C GLU A 28 -1.26 8.63 -2.56
N TYR A 29 -0.02 8.18 -2.77
CA TYR A 29 0.96 7.91 -1.70
C TYR A 29 1.14 9.05 -0.68
N PRO A 30 1.28 10.33 -1.07
CA PRO A 30 1.42 11.43 -0.12
C PRO A 30 0.21 11.57 0.82
N GLN A 31 -1.01 11.31 0.32
CA GLN A 31 -2.22 11.36 1.12
C GLN A 31 -2.27 10.17 2.09
N PHE A 32 -2.01 8.97 1.58
CA PHE A 32 -1.90 7.77 2.42
C PHE A 32 -0.91 7.95 3.57
N LYS A 33 0.30 8.44 3.28
CA LYS A 33 1.34 8.68 4.30
C LYS A 33 0.87 9.64 5.39
N ARG A 34 0.12 10.69 5.03
CA ARG A 34 -0.45 11.63 6.00
C ARG A 34 -1.52 10.97 6.87
N ASP A 35 -2.44 10.24 6.25
CA ASP A 35 -3.56 9.62 6.95
C ASP A 35 -3.09 8.48 7.86
N LEU A 36 -2.12 7.67 7.40
CA LEU A 36 -1.54 6.59 8.19
C LEU A 36 -0.90 7.11 9.48
N LYS A 37 -0.07 8.16 9.38
CA LYS A 37 0.54 8.80 10.54
C LYS A 37 -0.51 9.38 11.47
N ARG A 38 -1.46 10.13 10.92
CA ARG A 38 -2.53 10.76 11.69
C ARG A 38 -3.34 9.73 12.47
N PHE A 39 -3.81 8.67 11.82
CA PHE A 39 -4.64 7.66 12.48
C PHE A 39 -3.84 6.84 13.50
N SER A 40 -2.54 6.62 13.26
CA SER A 40 -1.63 6.02 14.24
C SER A 40 -1.46 6.89 15.48
N GLU A 41 -1.20 8.19 15.31
CA GLU A 41 -1.06 9.17 16.39
C GLU A 41 -2.36 9.34 17.22
N THR A 42 -3.52 9.26 16.58
CA THR A 42 -4.82 9.33 17.26
C THR A 42 -5.32 7.98 17.76
N ASN A 43 -4.55 6.89 17.58
CA ASN A 43 -4.93 5.52 17.89
C ASN A 43 -6.30 5.12 17.29
N ASP A 44 -6.59 5.61 16.08
CA ASP A 44 -7.82 5.36 15.34
C ASP A 44 -7.71 4.05 14.56
N GLN A 45 -7.84 2.94 15.29
CA GLN A 45 -7.62 1.60 14.74
C GLN A 45 -8.63 1.22 13.65
N LEU A 46 -9.84 1.77 13.68
CA LEU A 46 -10.85 1.50 12.65
C LEU A 46 -10.43 2.11 11.32
N ASN A 47 -10.09 3.40 11.31
CA ASN A 47 -9.67 4.07 10.07
C ASN A 47 -8.31 3.58 9.58
N LEU A 48 -7.40 3.18 10.49
CA LEU A 48 -6.17 2.48 10.11
C LEU A 48 -6.44 1.19 9.34
N ARG A 49 -7.32 0.32 9.85
CA ARG A 49 -7.65 -0.95 9.21
C ARG A 49 -8.24 -0.75 7.81
N VAL A 50 -9.13 0.24 7.66
CA VAL A 50 -9.71 0.59 6.35
C VAL A 50 -8.62 1.07 5.39
N LEU A 51 -7.75 1.99 5.84
CA LEU A 51 -6.67 2.54 5.03
C LEU A 51 -5.66 1.47 4.59
N VAL A 52 -5.25 0.61 5.52
CA VAL A 52 -4.33 -0.52 5.28
C VAL A 52 -4.93 -1.52 4.31
N GLN A 53 -6.21 -1.86 4.45
CA GLN A 53 -6.90 -2.78 3.53
C GLN A 53 -6.97 -2.22 2.10
N GLN A 54 -7.23 -0.92 1.94
CA GLN A 54 -7.21 -0.28 0.62
C GLN A 54 -5.84 -0.42 -0.04
N TRP A 55 -4.77 -0.17 0.71
CA TRP A 55 -3.41 -0.26 0.21
C TRP A 55 -2.92 -1.69 0.01
N GLN A 56 -3.49 -2.66 0.72
CA GLN A 56 -3.23 -4.08 0.49
C GLN A 56 -3.70 -4.48 -0.92
N HIS A 57 -4.86 -3.99 -1.36
CA HIS A 57 -5.32 -4.21 -2.74
C HIS A 57 -4.39 -3.57 -3.77
N THR A 58 -3.92 -2.35 -3.52
CA THR A 58 -2.93 -1.67 -4.38
C THR A 58 -1.62 -2.45 -4.48
N ALA A 59 -1.09 -2.95 -3.36
CA ALA A 59 0.10 -3.78 -3.32
C ALA A 59 -0.07 -5.06 -4.17
N GLN A 60 -1.25 -5.70 -4.08
CA GLN A 60 -1.56 -6.90 -4.86
C GLN A 60 -1.64 -6.65 -6.38
N LEU A 61 -2.17 -5.49 -6.79
CA LEU A 61 -2.22 -5.06 -8.19
C LEU A 61 -0.82 -4.81 -8.77
N LEU A 62 0.07 -4.25 -7.95
CA LEU A 62 1.44 -3.90 -8.33
C LEU A 62 2.45 -5.04 -8.14
N ASN A 63 1.99 -6.25 -7.77
CA ASN A 63 2.84 -7.41 -7.45
C ASN A 63 3.88 -7.13 -6.35
N GLN A 64 3.51 -6.33 -5.35
CA GLN A 64 4.35 -6.01 -4.20
C GLN A 64 4.01 -6.96 -3.05
N ASP A 65 4.42 -8.23 -3.17
CA ASP A 65 4.01 -9.30 -2.24
C ASP A 65 4.48 -9.05 -0.80
N ASP A 66 5.69 -8.49 -0.62
CA ASP A 66 6.23 -8.16 0.70
C ASP A 66 5.40 -7.06 1.40
N LEU A 67 5.05 -6.00 0.65
CA LEU A 67 4.16 -4.95 1.14
C LEU A 67 2.76 -5.49 1.44
N TRP A 68 2.22 -6.34 0.57
CA TRP A 68 0.91 -6.97 0.77
C TRP A 68 0.87 -7.76 2.08
N TYR A 69 1.90 -8.57 2.33
CA TYR A 69 2.02 -9.36 3.56
C TYR A 69 2.16 -8.47 4.80
N LEU A 70 2.97 -7.41 4.70
CA LEU A 70 3.17 -6.48 5.80
C LEU A 70 1.87 -5.75 6.18
N LEU A 71 1.08 -5.34 5.19
CA LEU A 71 -0.24 -4.74 5.40
C LEU A 71 -1.26 -5.75 5.96
N GLU A 72 -1.19 -7.02 5.55
CA GLU A 72 -2.00 -8.10 6.14
C GLU A 72 -1.74 -8.23 7.64
N GLN A 73 -0.46 -8.34 8.04
CA GLN A 73 -0.06 -8.48 9.45
C GLN A 73 -0.46 -7.26 10.28
N PHE A 74 -0.35 -6.06 9.71
CA PHE A 74 -0.80 -4.84 10.35
C PHE A 74 -2.33 -4.85 10.57
N GLN A 75 -3.11 -5.41 9.65
CA GLN A 75 -4.56 -5.48 9.83
C GLN A 75 -5.01 -6.54 10.85
N THR A 76 -4.32 -7.69 10.89
CA THR A 76 -4.74 -8.85 11.70
C THR A 76 -4.35 -8.79 13.17
N SER A 77 -3.51 -7.83 13.56
CA SER A 77 -3.17 -7.66 14.99
C SER A 77 -4.39 -7.13 15.76
N GLU A 78 -4.97 -7.97 16.62
CA GLU A 78 -6.03 -7.55 17.55
C GLU A 78 -5.46 -6.61 18.61
N GLU A 79 -6.19 -5.51 18.88
CA GLU A 79 -5.87 -4.49 19.89
C GLU A 79 -4.39 -4.09 19.97
N MET A 80 -3.92 -3.31 18.99
CA MET A 80 -2.55 -2.80 19.01
C MET A 80 -2.35 -1.73 20.07
N THR A 81 -1.23 -1.80 20.78
CA THR A 81 -0.80 -0.69 21.65
C THR A 81 -0.30 0.48 20.79
N SER A 82 -0.19 1.68 21.39
CA SER A 82 0.39 2.83 20.69
C SER A 82 1.82 2.56 20.18
N ALA A 83 2.60 1.76 20.91
CA ALA A 83 3.95 1.38 20.48
C ALA A 83 3.92 0.41 19.28
N ASP A 84 2.95 -0.51 19.24
CA ASP A 84 2.76 -1.41 18.10
C ASP A 84 2.33 -0.63 16.86
N LEU A 85 1.41 0.32 17.02
CA LEU A 85 0.97 1.19 15.92
C LEU A 85 2.11 2.02 15.34
N ASP A 86 2.94 2.64 16.18
CA ASP A 86 4.09 3.41 15.72
C ASP A 86 5.09 2.51 14.97
N ARG A 87 5.38 1.32 15.52
CA ARG A 87 6.25 0.33 14.88
C ARG A 87 5.71 -0.10 13.52
N TRP A 88 4.44 -0.49 13.43
CA TRP A 88 3.83 -0.92 12.18
C TRP A 88 3.77 0.21 11.16
N THR A 89 3.42 1.42 11.60
CA THR A 89 3.42 2.62 10.76
C THR A 89 4.80 2.86 10.16
N HIS A 90 5.86 2.76 10.96
CA HIS A 90 7.23 2.93 10.49
C HIS A 90 7.63 1.84 9.47
N LEU A 91 7.31 0.58 9.75
CA LEU A 91 7.61 -0.53 8.84
C LEU A 91 6.90 -0.38 7.48
N VAL A 92 5.60 -0.09 7.50
CA VAL A 92 4.81 0.15 6.27
C VAL A 92 5.38 1.31 5.46
N LEU A 93 5.70 2.42 6.13
CA LEU A 93 6.20 3.60 5.44
C LEU A 93 7.57 3.37 4.83
N ASN A 94 8.48 2.70 5.53
CA ASN A 94 9.81 2.40 4.99
C ASN A 94 9.72 1.53 3.73
N GLU A 95 8.91 0.48 3.77
CA GLU A 95 8.72 -0.41 2.61
C GLU A 95 8.12 0.36 1.42
N LEU A 96 7.10 1.18 1.68
CA LEU A 96 6.51 2.02 0.65
C LEU A 96 7.48 3.06 0.10
N GLU A 97 8.36 3.64 0.91
CA GLU A 97 9.35 4.61 0.42
C GLU A 97 10.33 3.97 -0.56
N ILE A 98 10.72 2.71 -0.36
CA ILE A 98 11.53 1.94 -1.29
C ILE A 98 10.78 1.75 -2.61
N ILE A 99 9.57 1.19 -2.55
CA ILE A 99 8.73 0.90 -3.73
C ILE A 99 8.43 2.18 -4.54
N ILE A 100 8.07 3.27 -3.86
CA ILE A 100 7.80 4.56 -4.49
C ILE A 100 9.07 5.12 -5.15
N GLY A 101 10.23 4.96 -4.51
CA GLY A 101 11.52 5.32 -5.09
C GLY A 101 11.83 4.54 -6.38
N GLU A 102 11.56 3.24 -6.39
CA GLU A 102 11.71 2.38 -7.57
C GLU A 102 10.78 2.81 -8.71
N PHE A 103 9.50 3.07 -8.41
CA PHE A 103 8.55 3.56 -9.40
C PHE A 103 8.96 4.91 -9.99
N GLN A 104 9.40 5.85 -9.16
CA GLN A 104 9.91 7.15 -9.64
C GLN A 104 11.13 6.99 -10.52
N PHE A 105 12.08 6.13 -10.15
CA PHE A 105 13.26 5.84 -10.96
C PHE A 105 12.88 5.26 -12.33
N CYS A 106 12.00 4.25 -12.35
CA CYS A 106 11.53 3.62 -13.59
C CYS A 106 10.85 4.62 -14.53
N ARG A 107 10.09 5.59 -14.02
CA ARG A 107 9.44 6.64 -14.83
C ARG A 107 10.40 7.66 -15.42
N ILE A 108 11.54 7.92 -14.76
CA ILE A 108 12.56 8.85 -15.26
C ILE A 108 13.44 8.16 -16.31
N ALA A 109 13.65 6.84 -16.17
CA ALA A 109 14.48 6.04 -17.06
C ALA A 109 13.78 5.57 -18.35
N SER A 110 12.44 5.64 -18.42
CA SER A 110 11.60 5.31 -19.57
C SER A 110 11.39 6.49 -20.51
#